data_AF-A4V7K5-F1
#
_entry.id   AF-A4V7K5-F1
#
_cell.length_a   1.000
_cell.length_b   1.000
_cell.length_c   1.000
_cell.angle_alpha   90.00
_cell.angle_beta   90.00
_cell.angle_gamma   90.00
#
_symmetry.space_group_name_H-M   'P 1'
#
loop_
_entity.id
_entity.type
_entity.pdbx_description
1 polymer ?
#
loop_
_entity_poly.entity_id
_entity_poly.type
_entity_poly.pdbx_seq_one_letter_code
_entity_poly.pdbx_strand_id
1 'polypeptide(L)'
;MSDCVPYAIHIATGEDLPAVLSMAQLRGWDSEKGMNGVAAWYMLRDDMGFQITPMKRPEERVTLKRFLPRLDATKTYIISVTNHWFTVRQGQRFDKANTHPRTEVFAYIEIQRPTPDG
;
A
#
# COMPACT_ATOMS: atom_id res chain seq x y z
N MET A 1 1.87 -12.42 7.53
CA MET A 1 0.40 -12.38 7.72
C MET A 1 -0.23 -12.07 6.37
N SER A 2 -1.33 -12.73 6.04
CA SER A 2 -2.08 -12.60 4.78
C SER A 2 -2.86 -11.28 4.68
N ASP A 3 -3.02 -10.55 5.77
CA ASP A 3 -3.72 -9.26 5.87
C ASP A 3 -2.85 -8.03 5.52
N CYS A 4 -1.59 -8.21 5.09
CA CYS A 4 -0.68 -7.09 4.87
C CYS A 4 -1.20 -6.06 3.85
N VAL A 5 -1.88 -6.54 2.80
CA VAL A 5 -2.46 -5.68 1.76
C VAL A 5 -3.67 -4.90 2.29
N PRO A 6 -4.74 -5.53 2.85
CA PRO A 6 -5.83 -4.81 3.50
C PRO A 6 -5.36 -3.85 4.59
N TYR A 7 -4.40 -4.26 5.42
CA TYR A 7 -3.87 -3.42 6.48
C TYR A 7 -3.15 -2.18 5.93
N ALA A 8 -2.32 -2.33 4.89
CA ALA A 8 -1.69 -1.20 4.24
C ALA A 8 -2.73 -0.20 3.71
N ILE A 9 -3.80 -0.70 3.08
CA ILE A 9 -4.89 0.12 2.56
C ILE A 9 -5.60 0.86 3.68
N HIS A 10 -6.02 0.17 4.75
CA HIS A 10 -6.60 0.76 5.95
C HIS A 10 -5.79 1.95 6.48
N ILE A 11 -4.47 1.78 6.64
CA ILE A 11 -3.60 2.87 7.13
C ILE A 11 -3.51 4.03 6.13
N ALA A 12 -3.44 3.70 4.84
CA ALA A 12 -3.20 4.68 3.79
C ALA A 12 -4.44 5.54 3.51
N THR A 13 -5.63 4.95 3.57
CA THR A 13 -6.91 5.63 3.33
C THR A 13 -7.52 6.18 4.60
N GLY A 14 -7.27 5.55 5.76
CA GLY A 14 -7.95 5.84 7.02
C GLY A 14 -9.31 5.17 7.17
N GLU A 15 -9.73 4.37 6.17
CA GLU A 15 -10.97 3.59 6.19
C GLU A 15 -10.92 2.48 7.24
N ASP A 16 -12.06 2.11 7.81
CA ASP A 16 -12.13 1.05 8.82
C ASP A 16 -11.61 -0.31 8.31
N LEU A 17 -10.77 -1.00 9.09
CA LEU A 17 -10.10 -2.23 8.65
C LEU A 17 -11.11 -3.36 8.33
N PRO A 18 -12.13 -3.64 9.16
CA PRO A 18 -13.24 -4.53 8.79
C PRO A 18 -13.88 -4.21 7.44
N ALA A 19 -14.18 -2.93 7.16
CA ALA A 19 -14.75 -2.53 5.88
C ALA A 19 -13.79 -2.80 4.71
N VAL A 20 -12.50 -2.48 4.86
CA VAL A 20 -11.47 -2.78 3.87
C VAL A 20 -11.34 -4.29 3.64
N LEU A 21 -11.41 -5.11 4.68
CA LEU A 21 -11.37 -6.57 4.58
C LEU A 21 -12.58 -7.11 3.80
N SER A 22 -13.78 -6.61 4.07
CA SER A 22 -14.98 -6.99 3.32
C SER A 22 -14.86 -6.66 1.83
N MET A 23 -14.35 -5.47 1.48
CA MET A 23 -14.09 -5.12 0.08
C MET A 23 -13.00 -6.00 -0.54
N ALA A 24 -11.93 -6.26 0.21
CA ALA A 24 -10.82 -7.09 -0.26
C ALA A 24 -11.29 -8.53 -0.55
N GLN A 25 -12.19 -9.08 0.26
CA GLN A 25 -12.79 -10.40 0.02
C GLN A 25 -13.54 -10.46 -1.32
N LEU A 26 -14.30 -9.42 -1.67
CA LEU A 26 -14.99 -9.33 -2.97
C LEU A 26 -14.01 -9.28 -4.15
N ARG A 27 -12.79 -8.78 -3.92
CA ARG A 27 -11.70 -8.72 -4.89
C ARG A 27 -10.70 -9.89 -4.79
N GLY A 28 -11.08 -10.96 -4.08
CA GLY A 28 -10.32 -12.20 -4.02
C GLY A 28 -9.20 -12.24 -2.99
N TRP A 29 -9.23 -11.39 -1.96
CA TRP A 29 -8.41 -11.59 -0.76
C TRP A 29 -8.89 -12.84 -0.01
N ASP A 30 -7.93 -13.65 0.39
CA ASP A 30 -8.14 -14.84 1.20
C ASP A 30 -7.28 -14.78 2.47
N SER A 31 -7.83 -15.30 3.58
CA SER A 31 -7.18 -15.24 4.89
C SER A 31 -5.92 -16.11 5.00
N GLU A 32 -5.66 -17.02 4.06
CA GLU A 32 -4.43 -17.82 4.03
C GLU A 32 -3.49 -17.34 2.91
N LYS A 33 -4.04 -17.06 1.73
CA LYS A 33 -3.29 -16.76 0.50
C LYS A 33 -3.03 -15.27 0.28
N GLY A 34 -3.70 -14.40 1.03
CA GLY A 34 -3.59 -12.95 0.89
C GLY A 34 -4.31 -12.43 -0.36
N MET A 35 -3.82 -11.33 -0.91
CA MET A 35 -4.43 -10.64 -2.06
C MET A 35 -3.37 -10.29 -3.11
N ASN A 36 -3.78 -10.34 -4.38
CA ASN A 36 -2.97 -9.87 -5.49
C ASN A 36 -2.87 -8.34 -5.47
N GLY A 37 -1.66 -7.79 -5.64
CA GLY A 37 -1.44 -6.34 -5.67
C GLY A 37 -2.19 -5.58 -6.78
N VAL A 38 -2.45 -6.22 -7.93
CA VAL A 38 -3.28 -5.65 -9.00
C VAL A 38 -4.73 -5.55 -8.56
N ALA A 39 -5.25 -6.58 -7.88
CA ALA A 39 -6.60 -6.54 -7.33
C ALA A 39 -6.73 -5.45 -6.26
N ALA A 40 -5.70 -5.27 -5.42
CA ALA A 40 -5.63 -4.22 -4.42
C ALA A 40 -5.63 -2.81 -5.04
N TRP A 41 -4.91 -2.65 -6.15
CA TRP A 41 -4.89 -1.40 -6.92
C TRP A 41 -6.26 -1.07 -7.51
N TYR A 42 -6.95 -2.07 -8.11
CA TYR A 42 -8.31 -1.89 -8.60
C TYR A 42 -9.29 -1.59 -7.47
N MET A 43 -9.14 -2.21 -6.31
CA MET A 43 -9.98 -1.93 -5.14
C MET A 43 -9.87 -0.46 -4.71
N LEU A 44 -8.63 0.05 -4.58
CA LEU A 44 -8.39 1.44 -4.23
C LEU A 44 -9.02 2.42 -5.23
N ARG A 45 -8.88 2.17 -6.52
CA ARG A 45 -9.34 3.09 -7.57
C ARG A 45 -10.84 2.97 -7.84
N ASP A 46 -11.33 1.75 -8.08
CA ASP A 46 -12.66 1.51 -8.62
C ASP A 46 -13.72 1.30 -7.53
N ASP A 47 -13.35 0.65 -6.42
CA ASP A 47 -14.31 0.38 -5.34
C ASP A 47 -14.32 1.49 -4.28
N MET A 48 -13.14 2.05 -3.97
CA MET A 48 -12.97 3.08 -2.94
C MET A 48 -12.87 4.51 -3.50
N GLY A 49 -12.76 4.67 -4.82
CA GLY A 49 -12.74 5.98 -5.48
C GLY A 49 -11.49 6.85 -5.21
N PHE A 50 -10.41 6.26 -4.68
CA PHE A 50 -9.19 7.02 -4.40
C PHE A 50 -8.44 7.35 -5.70
N GLN A 51 -7.88 8.57 -5.74
CA GLN A 51 -6.92 8.94 -6.75
C GLN A 51 -5.56 8.31 -6.40
N ILE A 52 -5.08 7.43 -7.27
CA ILE A 52 -3.80 6.73 -7.07
C ILE A 52 -2.97 6.79 -8.34
N THR A 53 -1.64 6.78 -8.18
CA THR A 53 -0.77 6.61 -9.34
C THR A 53 -0.86 5.19 -9.90
N PRO A 54 -0.46 4.97 -11.16
CA PRO A 54 -0.13 3.63 -11.62
C PRO A 54 0.87 2.97 -10.65
N MET A 55 0.84 1.64 -10.56
CA MET A 55 1.82 0.89 -9.79
C MET A 55 3.21 1.10 -10.41
N LYS A 56 4.09 1.83 -9.72
CA LYS A 56 5.43 2.19 -10.19
C LYS A 56 6.45 1.20 -9.67
N ARG A 57 7.46 0.90 -10.47
CA ARG A 57 8.68 0.24 -10.01
C ARG A 57 9.77 1.30 -9.79
N PRO A 58 10.66 1.13 -8.81
CA PRO A 58 11.88 1.92 -8.77
C PRO A 58 12.69 1.76 -10.06
N GLU A 59 13.33 2.84 -10.54
CA GLU A 59 14.13 2.84 -11.77
C GLU A 59 15.34 1.90 -11.68
N GLU A 60 15.89 1.75 -10.48
CA GLU A 60 16.99 0.86 -10.14
C GLU A 60 16.57 -0.11 -9.03
N ARG A 61 17.25 -1.26 -8.92
CA ARG A 61 17.11 -2.11 -7.73
C ARG A 61 17.55 -1.33 -6.50
N VAL A 62 16.61 -1.13 -5.57
CA VAL A 62 16.84 -0.28 -4.39
C VAL A 62 16.28 -0.95 -3.15
N THR A 63 17.05 -0.88 -2.07
CA THR A 63 16.64 -1.37 -0.76
C THR A 63 15.76 -0.35 -0.05
N LEU A 64 14.93 -0.80 0.90
CA LEU A 64 14.12 0.08 1.75
C LEU A 64 14.95 1.19 2.41
N LYS A 65 16.15 0.86 2.92
CA LYS A 65 17.06 1.83 3.54
C LYS A 65 17.40 3.00 2.62
N ARG A 66 17.55 2.75 1.31
CA ARG A 66 17.88 3.77 0.31
C ARG A 66 16.63 4.41 -0.30
N PHE A 67 15.53 3.68 -0.38
CA PHE A 67 14.30 4.14 -1.01
C PHE A 67 13.50 5.09 -0.11
N LEU A 68 13.29 4.71 1.17
CA LEU A 68 12.42 5.47 2.08
C LEU A 68 12.83 6.95 2.24
N PRO A 69 14.12 7.32 2.35
CA PRO A 69 14.52 8.72 2.45
C PRO A 69 14.28 9.56 1.17
N ARG A 70 13.99 8.92 0.03
CA ARG A 70 13.70 9.61 -1.25
C ARG A 70 12.22 9.96 -1.41
N LEU A 71 11.35 9.43 -0.54
CA LEU A 71 9.92 9.70 -0.58
C LEU A 71 9.62 11.10 -0.07
N ASP A 72 8.61 11.73 -0.67
CA ASP A 72 8.07 12.99 -0.15
C ASP A 72 7.37 12.72 1.18
N ALA A 73 7.94 13.26 2.26
CA ALA A 73 7.43 13.05 3.61
C ALA A 73 6.05 13.67 3.87
N THR A 74 5.48 14.45 2.93
CA THR A 74 4.12 14.98 3.05
C THR A 74 3.06 14.04 2.48
N LYS A 75 3.47 13.03 1.70
CA LYS A 75 2.59 12.17 0.93
C LYS A 75 2.32 10.82 1.60
N THR A 76 1.42 10.06 0.99
CA THR A 76 1.08 8.69 1.39
C THR A 76 1.45 7.72 0.28
N TYR A 77 2.15 6.66 0.65
CA TYR A 77 2.60 5.61 -0.25
C TYR A 77 2.25 4.23 0.31
N ILE A 78 1.80 3.33 -0.57
CA ILE A 78 1.84 1.89 -0.30
C ILE A 78 3.06 1.33 -1.00
N ILE A 79 3.87 0.56 -0.27
CA ILE A 79 5.12 -0.03 -0.75
C ILE A 79 4.96 -1.56 -0.76
N SER A 80 5.18 -2.15 -1.93
CA SER A 80 5.30 -3.58 -2.13
C SER A 80 6.76 -3.99 -2.08
N VAL A 81 7.06 -4.94 -1.22
CA VAL A 81 8.30 -5.72 -1.22
C VAL A 81 7.99 -7.18 -1.50
N THR A 82 9.00 -8.05 -1.49
CA THR A 82 8.78 -9.49 -1.61
C THR A 82 7.83 -10.00 -0.51
N ASN A 83 6.68 -10.54 -0.92
CA ASN A 83 5.65 -11.17 -0.08
C ASN A 83 5.05 -10.27 1.02
N HIS A 84 5.19 -8.95 0.92
CA HIS A 84 4.67 -8.05 1.95
C HIS A 84 4.39 -6.65 1.43
N TRP A 85 3.33 -6.03 1.96
CA TRP A 85 2.92 -4.66 1.68
C TRP A 85 2.85 -3.87 2.98
N PHE A 86 3.26 -2.60 2.93
CA PHE A 86 3.13 -1.70 4.07
C PHE A 86 2.98 -0.25 3.61
N THR A 87 2.60 0.63 4.53
CA THR A 87 2.28 2.02 4.22
C THR A 87 3.32 2.96 4.81
N VAL A 88 3.66 4.00 4.04
CA VAL A 88 4.36 5.19 4.53
C VAL A 88 3.41 6.36 4.40
N ARG A 89 2.99 6.95 5.51
CA ARG A 89 2.06 8.08 5.54
C ARG A 89 2.72 9.22 6.29
N GLN A 90 2.87 10.35 5.62
CA GLN A 90 3.47 11.55 6.19
C GLN A 90 4.87 11.28 6.79
N GLY A 91 5.70 10.53 6.04
CA GLY A 91 7.04 10.13 6.48
C GLY A 91 7.09 9.03 7.54
N GLN A 92 5.96 8.67 8.16
CA GLN A 92 5.88 7.59 9.14
C GLN A 92 5.61 6.24 8.47
N ARG A 93 6.39 5.23 8.86
CA ARG A 93 6.24 3.86 8.37
C ARG A 93 5.32 3.04 9.26
N PHE A 94 4.33 2.40 8.65
CA PHE A 94 3.36 1.51 9.29
C PHE A 94 3.52 0.12 8.71
N ASP A 95 4.35 -0.69 9.37
CA ASP A 95 4.74 -2.02 8.90
C ASP A 95 4.64 -3.05 10.02
N LYS A 96 3.56 -3.85 10.00
CA LYS A 96 3.32 -4.96 10.95
C LYS A 96 4.41 -6.04 10.93
N ALA A 97 5.08 -6.24 9.80
CA ALA A 97 6.10 -7.28 9.66
C ALA A 97 7.50 -6.79 10.05
N ASN A 98 7.66 -5.49 10.36
CA ASN A 98 8.94 -4.85 10.62
C ASN A 98 10.00 -5.23 9.56
N THR A 99 9.66 -5.03 8.28
CA THR A 99 10.47 -5.49 7.14
C THR A 99 11.91 -5.01 7.24
N HIS A 100 12.85 -5.91 7.00
CA HIS A 100 14.26 -5.61 7.11
C HIS A 100 14.69 -4.48 6.16
N PRO A 101 15.52 -3.50 6.58
CA PRO A 101 15.89 -2.36 5.73
C PRO A 101 16.66 -2.71 4.44
N ARG A 102 17.22 -3.92 4.34
CA ARG A 102 17.89 -4.43 3.12
C ARG A 102 16.94 -5.08 2.12
N THR A 103 15.66 -5.23 2.44
CA THR A 103 14.67 -5.77 1.50
C THR A 103 14.50 -4.84 0.31
N GLU A 104 14.43 -5.41 -0.89
CA GLU A 104 14.25 -4.66 -2.13
C GLU A 104 12.79 -4.20 -2.30
N VAL A 105 12.63 -2.97 -2.79
CA VAL A 105 11.33 -2.45 -3.19
C VAL A 105 10.98 -3.01 -4.55
N PHE A 106 9.85 -3.69 -4.64
CA PHE A 106 9.34 -4.24 -5.90
C PHE A 106 8.48 -3.21 -6.64
N ALA A 107 7.55 -2.59 -5.93
CA ALA A 107 6.66 -1.59 -6.47
C ALA A 107 6.17 -0.63 -5.39
N TYR A 108 5.62 0.52 -5.80
CA TYR A 108 4.98 1.46 -4.91
C TYR A 108 3.84 2.18 -5.63
N ILE A 109 2.87 2.66 -4.84
CA ILE A 109 1.72 3.43 -5.29
C ILE A 109 1.66 4.68 -4.41
N GLU A 110 1.54 5.86 -5.01
CA GLU A 110 1.20 7.08 -4.28
C GLU A 110 -0.32 7.18 -4.20
N ILE A 111 -0.84 7.41 -2.98
CA ILE A 111 -2.25 7.68 -2.75
C ILE A 111 -2.44 9.18 -2.58
N GLN A 112 -3.30 9.73 -3.42
CA GLN A 112 -3.76 11.10 -3.33
C GLN A 112 -5.08 11.07 -2.58
N ARG A 113 -5.20 11.91 -1.54
CA ARG A 113 -6.50 12.10 -0.90
C ARG A 113 -7.47 12.63 -1.96
N PRO A 114 -8.72 12.17 -1.99
CA PRO A 114 -9.72 12.83 -2.80
C PRO A 114 -9.74 14.31 -2.40
N THR A 115 -9.62 15.20 -3.38
CA THR A 115 -9.83 16.63 -3.17
C THR A 115 -11.21 16.75 -2.53
N PRO A 116 -11.36 17.41 -1.36
CA PRO A 116 -12.69 17.75 -0.90
C PRO A 116 -13.33 18.57 -2.01
N ASP A 117 -14.54 18.19 -2.44
CA ASP A 117 -15.34 19.07 -3.29
C ASP A 117 -15.37 20.44 -2.61
N GLY A 118 -14.89 21.45 -3.34
CA GLY A 118 -14.85 22.84 -2.89
C GLY A 118 -16.24 23.44 -2.74
#